data_AF-A0A624WGT3-F1
#
_entry.id   AF-A0A624WGT3-F1
#
_cell.length_a   1.000
_cell.length_b   1.000
_cell.length_c   1.000
_cell.angle_alpha   90.00
_cell.angle_beta   90.00
_cell.angle_gamma   90.00
#
_symmetry.space_group_name_H-M   'P 1'
#
loop_
_entity.id
_entity.type
_entity.pdbx_description
1 polymer ?
#
loop_
_entity_poly.entity_id
_entity_poly.type
_entity_poly.pdbx_seq_one_letter_code
_entity_poly.pdbx_strand_id
1 'polypeptide(L)'
;MSDIVHLTVIGEQQGAISAGCGTESSVGNRWQIAHEDEIFVFSLSNSMTSTGKGSQLHGLRFCKLIDKSTPLFTNAINNNEQLYMEFYFYRINRFGKWEKYYYIQLRGAFLSDIQCLFSENRLPTETINVSYEYILCKHLIANTEFSYLALPENYNRLFIPQPKKSTDSGLKTLNSKAVGRLLAAGGIYNGNIEGFRDTAEKLGGDAPAGYKQVLNEKTIGLGIAAA
;
A
#
# COMPACT_ATOMS: atom_id res chain seq x y z
N MET A 1 -10.30 -1.41 18.86
CA MET A 1 -8.84 -1.64 18.85
C MET A 1 -8.20 -0.30 18.54
N SER A 2 -7.31 0.18 19.40
CA SER A 2 -6.91 1.59 19.52
C SER A 2 -5.43 1.77 19.16
N ASP A 3 -5.02 1.36 17.97
CA ASP A 3 -3.71 1.74 17.41
C ASP A 3 -3.89 1.99 15.92
N ILE A 4 -3.46 3.17 15.47
CA ILE A 4 -3.96 3.80 14.24
C ILE A 4 -2.83 4.22 13.31
N VAL A 5 -1.73 3.47 13.31
CA VAL A 5 -0.55 3.79 12.52
C VAL A 5 -0.21 2.61 11.63
N HIS A 6 -0.17 2.88 10.32
CA HIS A 6 0.26 1.92 9.31
C HIS A 6 1.57 2.37 8.68
N LEU A 7 2.46 1.43 8.46
CA LEU A 7 3.80 1.66 7.96
C LEU A 7 3.97 0.98 6.58
N THR A 8 4.36 1.77 5.59
CA THR A 8 4.89 1.27 4.31
C THR A 8 6.40 1.37 4.33
N VAL A 9 7.10 0.28 4.00
CA VAL A 9 8.57 0.26 3.92
C VAL A 9 9.01 -0.26 2.57
N ILE A 10 9.92 0.46 1.95
CA ILE A 10 10.59 0.06 0.72
C ILE A 10 12.09 0.13 0.96
N GLY A 11 12.78 -1.00 0.79
CA GLY A 11 14.23 -1.07 0.80
C GLY A 11 14.81 -0.87 -0.59
N GLU A 12 16.01 -0.30 -0.66
CA GLU A 12 16.75 -0.10 -1.90
C GLU A 12 17.03 -1.41 -2.64
N GLN A 13 17.35 -2.47 -1.91
CA GLN A 13 17.73 -3.78 -2.44
C GLN A 13 16.55 -4.76 -2.41
N GLN A 14 15.78 -4.78 -1.32
CA GLN A 14 14.69 -5.73 -1.10
C GLN A 14 13.36 -5.31 -1.76
N GLY A 15 13.25 -4.07 -2.21
CA GLY A 15 12.00 -3.53 -2.75
C GLY A 15 10.93 -3.38 -1.66
N ALA A 16 9.68 -3.72 -1.96
CA ALA A 16 8.55 -3.50 -1.05
C ALA A 16 8.55 -4.46 0.15
N ILE A 17 9.27 -4.09 1.21
CA ILE A 17 9.39 -4.87 2.47
C ILE A 17 8.02 -5.05 3.14
N SER A 18 7.17 -4.02 3.14
CA SER A 18 5.85 -4.11 3.77
C SER A 18 4.82 -4.91 2.97
N ALA A 19 5.11 -5.28 1.72
CA ALA A 19 4.15 -5.99 0.86
C ALA A 19 3.68 -7.30 1.50
N GLY A 20 2.38 -7.51 1.58
CA GLY A 20 1.78 -8.69 2.22
C GLY A 20 1.94 -8.81 3.74
N CYS A 21 2.46 -7.79 4.45
CA CYS A 21 2.67 -7.87 5.90
C CYS A 21 1.36 -7.80 6.70
N GLY A 22 0.34 -7.13 6.17
CA GLY A 22 -0.99 -7.03 6.78
C GLY A 22 -1.94 -8.16 6.39
N THR A 23 -1.42 -9.29 5.89
CA THR A 23 -2.23 -10.46 5.49
C THR A 23 -2.39 -11.48 6.61
N GLU A 24 -3.38 -12.36 6.49
CA GLU A 24 -3.61 -13.47 7.43
C GLU A 24 -2.37 -14.36 7.60
N SER A 25 -1.64 -14.62 6.51
CA SER A 25 -0.41 -15.43 6.55
C SER A 25 0.70 -14.83 7.42
N SER A 26 0.65 -13.51 7.65
CA SER A 26 1.69 -12.75 8.35
C SER A 26 1.31 -12.48 9.81
N VAL A 27 0.08 -12.00 10.06
CA VAL A 27 -0.37 -11.55 11.40
C VAL A 27 -1.57 -12.34 11.94
N GLY A 28 -1.98 -13.42 11.26
CA GLY A 28 -3.14 -14.23 11.62
C GLY A 28 -4.42 -13.40 11.67
N ASN A 29 -5.29 -13.68 12.64
CA ASN A 29 -6.59 -13.01 12.83
C ASN A 29 -6.53 -11.48 13.07
N ARG A 30 -5.34 -10.88 13.15
CA ARG A 30 -5.15 -9.43 13.31
C ARG A 30 -5.05 -8.68 11.99
N TRP A 31 -5.09 -9.40 10.87
CA TRP A 31 -5.08 -8.80 9.54
C TRP A 31 -6.29 -7.87 9.37
N GLN A 32 -6.12 -6.82 8.56
CA GLN A 32 -7.16 -5.81 8.32
C GLN A 32 -7.34 -5.64 6.82
N ILE A 33 -8.60 -5.54 6.40
CA ILE A 33 -8.94 -5.32 5.00
C ILE A 33 -8.40 -3.96 4.53
N ALA A 34 -7.90 -3.90 3.29
CA ALA A 34 -7.30 -2.71 2.67
C ALA A 34 -5.97 -2.22 3.28
N HIS A 35 -5.34 -3.04 4.14
CA HIS A 35 -4.03 -2.77 4.74
C HIS A 35 -3.05 -3.95 4.52
N GLU A 36 -3.26 -4.75 3.48
CA GLU A 36 -2.54 -6.01 3.24
C GLU A 36 -1.04 -5.79 2.96
N ASP A 37 -0.70 -4.65 2.35
CA ASP A 37 0.68 -4.24 2.01
C ASP A 37 1.31 -3.27 3.02
N GLU A 38 0.66 -3.11 4.18
CA GLU A 38 1.10 -2.21 5.24
C GLU A 38 1.38 -2.99 6.53
N ILE A 39 2.36 -2.50 7.29
CA ILE A 39 2.73 -3.03 8.60
C ILE A 39 1.94 -2.29 9.67
N PHE A 40 1.38 -3.02 10.62
CA PHE A 40 0.68 -2.44 11.76
C PHE A 40 1.67 -2.03 12.87
N VAL A 41 1.66 -0.74 13.24
CA VAL A 41 2.57 -0.16 14.23
C VAL A 41 1.81 0.10 15.54
N PHE A 42 2.24 -0.54 16.62
CA PHE A 42 1.65 -0.43 17.96
C PHE A 42 2.09 0.82 18.70
N SER A 43 3.34 1.24 18.52
CA SER A 43 3.82 2.47 19.13
C SER A 43 4.86 3.13 18.24
N LEU A 44 4.88 4.46 18.28
CA LEU A 44 5.85 5.27 17.58
C LEU A 44 6.27 6.41 18.50
N SER A 45 7.58 6.56 18.65
CA SER A 45 8.21 7.64 19.39
C SER A 45 9.18 8.34 18.47
N ASN A 46 8.92 9.62 18.22
CA ASN A 46 9.85 10.51 17.56
C ASN A 46 10.18 11.63 18.54
N SER A 47 11.46 11.87 18.79
CA SER A 47 11.90 12.93 19.69
C SER A 47 12.81 13.90 18.96
N MET A 48 12.62 15.18 19.26
CA MET A 48 13.40 16.28 18.70
C MET A 48 13.72 17.23 19.84
N THR A 49 14.98 17.61 19.95
CA THR A 49 15.43 18.58 20.95
C THR A 49 15.86 19.88 20.26
N SER A 50 15.78 20.99 20.99
CA SER A 50 16.31 22.27 20.51
C SER A 50 17.70 22.47 21.07
N THR A 51 18.65 22.84 20.21
CA THR A 51 20.01 23.23 20.64
C THR A 51 20.12 24.74 20.88
N GLY A 52 19.04 25.50 20.71
CA GLY A 52 19.06 26.97 20.68
C GLY A 52 19.62 27.56 19.37
N LYS A 53 20.29 26.76 18.54
CA LYS A 53 20.79 27.13 17.19
C LYS A 53 20.11 26.34 16.05
N GLY A 54 19.27 25.37 16.40
CA GLY A 54 18.56 24.50 15.46
C GLY A 54 17.89 23.33 16.17
N SER A 55 17.18 22.50 15.41
CA SER A 55 16.62 21.25 15.93
C SER A 55 17.66 20.13 15.82
N GLN A 56 17.87 19.41 16.91
CA GLN A 56 18.55 18.13 16.92
C GLN A 56 17.50 17.02 16.86
N LEU A 57 17.48 16.32 15.73
CA LEU A 57 16.64 15.16 15.54
C LEU A 57 17.24 13.96 16.28
N HIS A 58 16.39 13.21 16.96
CA HIS A 58 16.74 11.88 17.40
C HIS A 58 16.18 10.84 16.42
N GLY A 59 16.75 9.64 16.44
CA GLY A 59 16.20 8.53 15.68
C GLY A 59 14.74 8.26 16.02
N LEU A 60 14.01 7.70 15.06
CA LEU A 60 12.61 7.33 15.22
C LEU A 60 12.57 5.89 15.75
N ARG A 61 11.82 5.67 16.82
CA ARG A 61 11.59 4.35 17.38
C ARG A 61 10.15 3.94 17.13
N PHE A 62 9.93 2.73 16.63
CA PHE A 62 8.58 2.17 16.54
C PHE A 62 8.54 0.72 16.98
N CYS A 63 7.36 0.25 17.38
CA CYS A 63 7.11 -1.11 17.81
C CYS A 63 6.01 -1.73 16.94
N LYS A 64 6.22 -2.97 16.52
CA LYS A 64 5.26 -3.75 15.72
C LYS A 64 5.22 -5.20 16.22
N LEU A 65 4.27 -5.98 15.72
CA LEU A 65 4.27 -7.43 15.92
C LEU A 65 5.42 -8.09 15.18
N ILE A 66 5.84 -9.27 15.64
CA ILE A 66 6.57 -10.19 14.78
C ILE A 66 5.67 -10.59 13.61
N ASP A 67 6.11 -10.34 12.39
CA ASP A 67 5.33 -10.58 11.17
C ASP A 67 6.27 -10.94 10.00
N LYS A 68 5.74 -11.03 8.77
CA LYS A 68 6.52 -11.33 7.56
C LYS A 68 7.75 -10.43 7.37
N SER A 69 7.69 -9.15 7.76
CA SER A 69 8.77 -8.19 7.57
C SER A 69 9.92 -8.33 8.57
N THR A 70 9.73 -9.02 9.70
CA THR A 70 10.77 -9.21 10.74
C THR A 70 12.11 -9.73 10.17
N PRO A 71 12.16 -10.84 9.39
CA PRO A 71 13.40 -11.28 8.76
C PRO A 71 13.93 -10.30 7.69
N LEU A 72 13.05 -9.53 7.03
CA LEU A 72 13.46 -8.54 6.02
C LEU A 72 14.13 -7.32 6.68
N PHE A 73 13.64 -6.88 7.84
CA PHE A 73 14.33 -5.87 8.65
C PHE A 73 15.68 -6.38 9.17
N THR A 74 15.76 -7.66 9.55
CA THR A 74 17.03 -8.29 9.95
C THR A 74 18.04 -8.29 8.80
N ASN A 75 17.58 -8.57 7.57
CA ASN A 75 18.43 -8.49 6.38
C ASN A 75 18.85 -7.03 6.07
N ALA A 76 17.94 -6.08 6.22
CA ALA A 76 18.21 -4.67 5.99
C ALA A 76 19.27 -4.11 6.97
N ILE A 77 19.18 -4.44 8.27
CA ILE A 77 20.19 -4.01 9.24
C ILE A 77 21.55 -4.69 8.99
N ASN A 78 21.55 -5.98 8.65
CA ASN A 78 22.79 -6.71 8.36
C ASN A 78 23.55 -6.15 7.15
N ASN A 79 22.83 -5.73 6.12
CA ASN A 79 23.42 -5.19 4.89
C ASN A 79 23.57 -3.66 4.90
N ASN A 80 23.22 -3.01 6.01
CA ASN A 80 23.14 -1.55 6.12
C ASN A 80 22.36 -0.93 4.93
N GLU A 81 21.22 -1.54 4.61
CA GLU A 81 20.37 -1.15 3.49
C GLU A 81 19.65 0.16 3.78
N GLN A 82 19.64 1.07 2.80
CA GLN A 82 18.89 2.31 2.88
C GLN A 82 17.40 2.05 2.65
N LEU A 83 16.58 2.59 3.56
CA LEU A 83 15.13 2.40 3.57
C LEU A 83 14.41 3.72 3.29
N TYR A 84 13.23 3.58 2.69
CA TYR A 84 12.21 4.59 2.59
C TYR A 84 10.99 4.15 3.39
N MET A 85 10.54 5.00 4.32
CA MET A 85 9.46 4.66 5.25
C MET A 85 8.36 5.72 5.24
N GLU A 86 7.11 5.27 5.26
CA GLU A 86 5.93 6.12 5.34
C GLU A 86 5.00 5.63 6.44
N PHE A 87 4.72 6.49 7.40
CA PHE A 87 3.76 6.24 8.47
C PHE A 87 2.49 7.04 8.20
N TYR A 88 1.36 6.35 8.12
CA TYR A 88 0.03 6.93 8.01
C TYR A 88 -0.73 6.77 9.31
N PHE A 89 -1.17 7.90 9.86
CA PHE A 89 -1.99 7.95 11.06
C PHE A 89 -3.43 8.14 10.66
N TYR A 90 -4.31 7.28 11.17
CA TYR A 90 -5.74 7.41 10.96
C TYR A 90 -6.44 7.90 12.23
N ARG A 91 -7.67 8.34 12.08
CA ARG A 91 -8.61 8.58 13.18
C ARG A 91 -10.03 8.42 12.67
N ILE A 92 -10.98 8.28 13.59
CA ILE A 92 -12.40 8.33 13.26
C ILE A 92 -12.81 9.81 13.15
N ASN A 93 -13.42 10.18 12.03
CA ASN A 93 -13.91 11.54 11.81
C ASN A 93 -15.32 11.75 12.37
N ARG A 94 -15.83 12.98 12.27
CA ARG A 94 -17.17 13.34 12.78
C ARG A 94 -18.33 12.52 12.17
N PHE A 95 -18.10 11.88 11.03
CA PHE A 95 -19.08 11.04 10.34
C PHE A 95 -18.93 9.54 10.65
N GLY A 96 -18.06 9.19 11.62
CA GLY A 96 -17.82 7.80 11.99
C GLY A 96 -16.95 7.02 11.00
N LYS A 97 -16.29 7.70 10.05
CA LYS A 97 -15.43 7.06 9.04
C LYS A 97 -13.96 7.22 9.41
N TRP A 98 -13.15 6.21 9.07
CA TRP A 98 -11.70 6.31 9.14
C TRP A 98 -11.18 7.31 8.12
N GLU A 99 -10.29 8.20 8.56
CA GLU A 99 -9.57 9.15 7.70
C GLU A 99 -8.09 9.19 8.07
N LYS A 100 -7.20 9.31 7.07
CA LYS A 100 -5.80 9.66 7.27
C LYS A 100 -5.73 11.12 7.70
N TYR A 101 -5.13 11.43 8.84
CA TYR A 101 -5.04 12.81 9.33
C TYR A 101 -3.60 13.31 9.51
N TYR A 102 -2.64 12.40 9.72
CA TYR A 102 -1.24 12.75 9.91
C TYR A 102 -0.34 11.77 9.17
N TYR A 103 0.84 12.24 8.75
CA TYR A 103 1.78 11.52 7.90
C TYR A 103 3.21 11.83 8.32
N ILE A 104 4.05 10.80 8.42
CA ILE A 104 5.49 10.94 8.59
C ILE A 104 6.20 10.17 7.47
N GLN A 105 7.14 10.82 6.79
CA GLN A 105 8.01 10.23 5.78
C GLN A 105 9.44 10.28 6.26
N LEU A 106 10.16 9.17 6.16
CA LEU A 106 11.61 9.10 6.35
C LEU A 106 12.28 8.74 5.03
N ARG A 107 13.35 9.45 4.69
CA ARG A 107 14.24 9.12 3.55
C ARG A 107 15.67 9.03 4.04
N GLY A 108 16.45 8.16 3.39
CA GLY A 108 17.79 7.83 3.89
C GLY A 108 17.72 7.21 5.27
N ALA A 109 16.74 6.35 5.50
CA ALA A 109 16.56 5.68 6.77
C ALA A 109 17.47 4.45 6.87
N PHE A 110 18.19 4.32 7.98
CA PHE A 110 18.99 3.13 8.31
C PHE A 110 18.52 2.57 9.64
N LEU A 111 18.53 1.25 9.75
CA LEU A 111 18.20 0.58 11.00
C LEU A 111 19.43 0.61 11.92
N SER A 112 19.24 1.08 13.14
CA SER A 112 20.30 1.19 14.15
C SER A 112 20.25 0.08 15.18
N ASP A 113 19.05 -0.43 15.50
CA ASP A 113 18.84 -1.46 16.50
C ASP A 113 17.47 -2.11 16.28
N ILE A 114 17.40 -3.44 16.50
CA ILE A 114 16.18 -4.24 16.44
C ILE A 114 16.14 -5.12 17.68
N GLN A 115 15.09 -4.96 18.48
CA GLN A 115 14.89 -5.72 19.71
C GLN A 115 13.62 -6.54 19.62
N CYS A 116 13.75 -7.87 19.60
CA CYS A 116 12.62 -8.79 19.67
C CYS A 116 12.30 -9.13 21.12
N LEU A 117 11.03 -9.01 21.50
CA LEU A 117 10.54 -9.35 22.83
C LEU A 117 9.54 -10.50 22.73
N PHE A 118 9.90 -11.63 23.35
CA PHE A 118 9.02 -12.77 23.57
C PHE A 118 8.75 -12.85 25.07
N SER A 119 7.48 -12.78 25.45
CA SER A 119 7.09 -12.82 26.86
C SER A 119 5.81 -13.62 27.00
N GLU A 120 5.71 -14.39 28.08
CA GLU A 120 4.48 -15.11 28.41
C GLU A 120 3.30 -14.13 28.53
N ASN A 121 2.15 -14.53 28.00
CA ASN A 121 0.91 -13.75 28.00
C ASN A 121 0.97 -12.38 27.31
N ARG A 122 1.99 -12.12 26.48
CA ARG A 122 2.07 -10.93 25.63
C ARG A 122 2.24 -11.34 24.17
N LEU A 123 1.79 -10.47 23.28
CA LEU A 123 2.06 -10.65 21.86
C LEU A 123 3.56 -10.50 21.61
N PRO A 124 4.18 -11.38 20.80
CA PRO A 124 5.55 -11.18 20.36
C PRO A 124 5.66 -9.87 19.57
N THR A 125 6.53 -8.98 20.03
CA THR A 125 6.75 -7.67 19.40
C THR A 125 8.21 -7.47 19.07
N GLU A 126 8.48 -6.62 18.10
CA GLU A 126 9.81 -6.08 17.85
C GLU A 126 9.81 -4.56 17.90
N THR A 127 10.83 -3.99 18.54
CA THR A 127 11.09 -2.54 18.60
C THR A 127 12.27 -2.22 17.71
N ILE A 128 12.08 -1.27 16.80
CA ILE A 128 13.05 -0.91 15.76
C ILE A 128 13.43 0.56 15.95
N ASN A 129 14.73 0.83 16.02
CA ASN A 129 15.30 2.18 16.04
C ASN A 129 15.85 2.54 14.66
N VAL A 130 15.45 3.70 14.15
CA VAL A 130 15.76 4.16 12.80
C VAL A 130 16.49 5.50 12.87
N SER A 131 17.70 5.56 12.30
CA SER A 131 18.34 6.82 11.96
C SER A 131 17.90 7.24 10.55
N TYR A 132 17.83 8.54 10.27
CA TYR A 132 17.36 9.03 8.98
C TYR A 132 18.01 10.37 8.64
N GLU A 133 18.18 10.64 7.35
CA GLU A 133 18.73 11.91 6.87
C GLU A 133 17.66 12.97 6.63
N TYR A 134 16.46 12.54 6.24
CA TYR A 134 15.34 13.43 5.97
C TYR A 134 14.07 12.94 6.65
N ILE A 135 13.33 13.89 7.22
CA ILE A 135 11.99 13.68 7.76
C ILE A 135 11.03 14.72 7.20
N LEU A 136 9.82 14.26 6.86
CA LEU A 136 8.67 15.13 6.57
C LEU A 136 7.51 14.69 7.45
N CYS A 137 6.96 15.63 8.20
CA CYS A 137 5.77 15.47 9.02
C CYS A 137 4.66 16.36 8.44
N LYS A 138 3.47 15.83 8.23
CA LYS A 138 2.34 16.58 7.66
C LYS A 138 1.03 16.27 8.35
N HIS A 139 0.31 17.31 8.76
CA HIS A 139 -1.09 17.19 9.13
C HIS A 139 -1.95 17.34 7.87
N LEU A 140 -2.52 16.24 7.39
CA LEU A 140 -3.20 16.16 6.10
C LEU A 140 -4.47 16.99 6.02
N ILE A 141 -5.25 17.07 7.11
CA ILE A 141 -6.51 17.81 7.13
C ILE A 141 -6.31 19.32 7.36
N ALA A 142 -5.32 19.71 8.17
CA ALA A 142 -5.01 21.10 8.51
C ALA A 142 -3.97 21.73 7.57
N ASN A 143 -3.38 20.95 6.66
CA ASN A 143 -2.37 21.38 5.69
C ASN A 143 -1.13 22.06 6.28
N THR A 144 -0.74 21.68 7.49
CA THR A 144 0.54 22.10 8.08
C THR A 144 1.60 21.03 7.87
N GLU A 145 2.82 21.44 7.58
CA GLU A 145 3.93 20.52 7.37
C GLU A 145 5.25 21.05 7.95
N PHE A 146 6.13 20.11 8.27
CA PHE A 146 7.49 20.34 8.71
C PHE A 146 8.39 19.35 7.97
N SER A 147 9.42 19.84 7.31
CA SER A 147 10.45 18.99 6.72
C SER A 147 11.83 19.43 7.18
N TYR A 148 12.71 18.47 7.41
CA TYR A 148 14.09 18.75 7.76
C TYR A 148 15.02 17.75 7.10
N LEU A 149 16.13 18.27 6.59
CA LEU A 149 17.20 17.52 5.95
C LEU A 149 18.48 17.75 6.75
N ALA A 150 18.99 16.71 7.40
CA ALA A 150 20.17 16.80 8.26
C ALA A 150 21.44 17.17 7.48
N LEU A 151 21.54 16.77 6.21
CA LEU A 151 22.69 17.00 5.34
C LEU A 151 22.24 17.45 3.95
N PRO A 152 22.19 18.78 3.68
CA PRO A 152 21.71 19.32 2.40
C PRO A 152 22.44 18.80 1.17
N GLU A 153 23.74 18.56 1.28
CA GLU A 153 24.59 18.08 0.19
C GLU A 153 24.24 16.66 -0.27
N ASN A 154 23.59 15.86 0.59
CA ASN A 154 23.24 14.47 0.31
C ASN A 154 21.82 14.29 -0.23
N TYR A 155 21.04 15.36 -0.43
CA TYR A 155 19.63 15.25 -0.86
C TYR A 155 19.45 14.37 -2.10
N ASN A 156 20.30 14.56 -3.11
CA ASN A 156 20.22 13.85 -4.39
C ASN A 156 20.66 12.37 -4.29
N ARG A 157 21.25 11.96 -3.16
CA ARG A 157 21.64 10.56 -2.89
C ARG A 157 20.58 9.80 -2.12
N LEU A 158 19.51 10.46 -1.67
CA LEU A 158 18.45 9.78 -0.95
C LEU A 158 17.74 8.81 -1.88
N PHE A 159 17.75 7.52 -1.52
CA PHE A 159 16.92 6.53 -2.16
C PHE A 159 15.45 6.97 -2.06
N ILE A 160 14.85 7.18 -3.22
CA ILE A 160 13.42 7.46 -3.37
C ILE A 160 12.86 6.34 -4.25
N PRO A 161 11.96 5.52 -3.72
CA PRO A 161 11.36 4.46 -4.51
C PRO A 161 10.59 5.09 -5.67
N GLN A 162 10.71 4.49 -6.85
CA GLN A 162 9.89 4.90 -7.98
C GLN A 162 8.42 4.73 -7.57
N PRO A 163 7.55 5.73 -7.81
CA PRO A 163 6.13 5.58 -7.53
C PRO A 163 5.67 4.29 -8.21
N LYS A 164 4.93 3.44 -7.50
CA LYS A 164 4.24 2.29 -8.13
C LYS A 164 3.53 2.88 -9.35
N LYS A 165 4.04 2.60 -10.56
CA LYS A 165 3.21 2.72 -11.77
C LYS A 165 2.01 1.89 -11.40
N SER A 166 0.86 2.53 -11.23
CA SER A 166 -0.39 1.82 -11.05
C SER A 166 -0.38 0.75 -12.13
N THR A 167 -0.20 -0.51 -11.73
CA THR A 167 -0.44 -1.61 -12.65
C THR A 167 -1.82 -1.33 -13.18
N ASP A 168 -1.91 -1.22 -14.49
CA ASP A 168 -3.01 -0.70 -15.27
C ASP A 168 -4.31 -1.48 -15.03
N SER A 169 -4.85 -1.34 -13.82
CA SER A 169 -6.04 -2.03 -13.32
C SER A 169 -7.30 -1.35 -13.82
N GLY A 170 -7.17 -0.08 -14.24
CA GLY A 170 -8.20 0.63 -14.99
C GLY A 170 -8.46 0.02 -16.36
N LEU A 171 -7.43 -0.47 -17.07
CA LEU A 171 -7.62 -1.18 -18.35
C LEU A 171 -8.03 -2.65 -18.15
N LYS A 172 -7.55 -3.33 -17.10
CA LYS A 172 -7.97 -4.71 -16.80
C LYS A 172 -9.46 -4.85 -16.49
N THR A 173 -10.12 -3.84 -15.93
CA THR A 173 -11.58 -3.86 -15.70
C THR A 173 -12.34 -3.72 -17.02
N LEU A 174 -11.89 -2.84 -17.92
CA LEU A 174 -12.51 -2.58 -19.22
C LEU A 174 -12.40 -3.74 -20.20
N ASN A 175 -11.29 -4.48 -20.18
CA ASN A 175 -11.06 -5.61 -21.07
C ASN A 175 -11.29 -6.98 -20.40
N SER A 176 -12.18 -7.03 -19.40
CA SER A 176 -12.51 -8.24 -18.63
C SER A 176 -13.64 -9.07 -19.26
N LYS A 177 -13.76 -10.35 -18.85
CA LYS A 177 -14.90 -11.23 -19.24
C LYS A 177 -16.25 -10.61 -18.85
N ALA A 178 -16.32 -9.91 -17.73
CA ALA A 178 -17.56 -9.29 -17.26
C ALA A 178 -18.06 -8.21 -18.23
N VAL A 179 -17.16 -7.35 -18.72
CA VAL A 179 -17.49 -6.33 -19.74
C VAL A 179 -17.91 -6.99 -21.05
N GLY A 180 -17.22 -8.05 -21.48
CA GLY A 180 -17.61 -8.84 -22.64
C GLY A 180 -19.05 -9.36 -22.58
N ARG A 181 -19.47 -9.88 -21.42
CA ARG A 181 -20.85 -10.37 -21.21
C ARG A 181 -21.88 -9.24 -21.26
N LEU A 182 -21.56 -8.08 -20.69
CA LEU A 182 -22.42 -6.91 -20.73
C LEU A 182 -22.60 -6.38 -22.16
N LEU A 183 -21.53 -6.33 -22.95
CA LEU A 183 -21.59 -5.93 -24.36
C LEU A 183 -22.45 -6.90 -25.18
N ALA A 184 -22.35 -8.20 -24.94
CA ALA A 184 -23.20 -9.20 -25.60
C ALA A 184 -24.68 -9.00 -25.26
N ALA A 185 -25.01 -8.78 -23.99
CA ALA A 185 -26.37 -8.46 -23.58
C ALA A 185 -26.88 -7.16 -24.22
N GLY A 186 -26.05 -6.10 -24.23
CA GLY A 186 -26.37 -4.82 -24.88
C GLY A 186 -26.60 -4.96 -26.39
N GLY A 187 -25.80 -5.78 -27.07
CA GLY A 187 -25.98 -6.08 -28.49
C GLY A 187 -27.29 -6.81 -28.80
N ILE A 188 -27.72 -7.73 -27.93
CA ILE A 188 -29.03 -8.40 -28.05
C ILE A 188 -30.16 -7.39 -27.85
N TYR A 189 -30.12 -6.59 -26.77
CA TYR A 189 -31.17 -5.60 -26.47
C TYR A 189 -31.31 -4.53 -27.55
N ASN A 190 -30.20 -4.07 -28.11
CA ASN A 190 -30.19 -3.01 -29.12
C ASN A 190 -30.35 -3.55 -30.56
N GLY A 191 -30.48 -4.88 -30.74
CA GLY A 191 -30.53 -5.52 -32.06
C GLY A 191 -29.26 -5.32 -32.90
N ASN A 192 -28.15 -4.88 -32.29
CA ASN A 192 -26.88 -4.59 -32.95
C ASN A 192 -25.78 -5.50 -32.39
N ILE A 193 -25.85 -6.79 -32.73
CA ILE A 193 -24.89 -7.77 -32.23
C ILE A 193 -23.48 -7.48 -32.78
N GLU A 194 -23.36 -7.21 -34.08
CA GLU A 194 -22.07 -7.02 -34.75
C GLU A 194 -21.29 -5.81 -34.23
N GLY A 195 -21.93 -4.64 -34.07
CA GLY A 195 -21.26 -3.45 -33.57
C GLY A 195 -20.73 -3.60 -32.14
N PHE A 196 -21.48 -4.31 -31.29
CA PHE A 196 -21.05 -4.58 -29.91
C PHE A 196 -19.99 -5.68 -29.84
N ARG A 197 -19.99 -6.62 -30.79
CA ARG A 197 -18.92 -7.62 -30.94
C ARG A 197 -17.60 -6.95 -31.34
N ASP A 198 -17.63 -6.07 -32.34
CA ASP A 198 -16.45 -5.30 -32.76
C ASP A 198 -15.90 -4.46 -31.61
N THR A 199 -16.77 -3.93 -30.76
CA THR A 199 -16.38 -3.18 -29.56
C THR A 199 -15.68 -4.09 -28.54
N ALA A 200 -16.19 -5.29 -28.30
CA ALA A 200 -15.54 -6.27 -27.43
C ALA A 200 -14.18 -6.74 -27.98
N GLU A 201 -14.06 -6.91 -29.30
CA GLU A 201 -12.80 -7.26 -29.98
C GLU A 201 -11.76 -6.14 -29.90
N LYS A 202 -12.19 -4.87 -30.08
CA LYS A 202 -11.33 -3.69 -29.94
C LYS A 202 -10.86 -3.45 -28.50
N LEU A 203 -11.67 -3.79 -27.49
CA LEU A 203 -11.26 -3.74 -26.08
C LEU A 203 -10.16 -4.76 -25.75
N GLY A 204 -10.09 -5.87 -26.50
CA GLY A 204 -9.07 -6.90 -26.32
C GLY A 204 -9.17 -7.62 -24.97
N GLY A 205 -8.07 -8.21 -24.52
CA GLY A 205 -8.00 -8.93 -23.25
C GLY A 205 -8.96 -10.13 -23.19
N ASP A 206 -9.72 -10.21 -22.10
CA ASP A 206 -10.69 -11.26 -21.80
C ASP A 206 -12.13 -10.92 -22.29
N ALA A 207 -12.37 -9.70 -22.76
CA ALA A 207 -13.69 -9.26 -23.20
C ALA A 207 -14.27 -10.09 -24.37
N PRO A 208 -13.52 -10.46 -25.42
CA PRO A 208 -14.04 -11.31 -26.50
C PRO A 208 -14.48 -12.70 -26.01
N ALA A 209 -13.76 -13.27 -25.04
CA ALA A 209 -14.10 -14.56 -24.45
C ALA A 209 -15.39 -14.46 -23.62
N GLY A 210 -15.57 -13.39 -22.84
CA GLY A 210 -16.81 -13.13 -22.11
C GLY A 210 -18.00 -12.89 -23.04
N TYR A 211 -17.79 -12.20 -24.16
CA TYR A 211 -18.83 -11.96 -25.18
C TYR A 211 -19.35 -13.26 -25.80
N LYS A 212 -18.43 -14.14 -26.24
CA LYS A 212 -18.76 -15.47 -26.81
C LYS A 212 -19.45 -16.41 -25.82
N GLN A 213 -19.25 -16.23 -24.51
CA GLN A 213 -19.95 -17.03 -23.50
C GLN A 213 -21.46 -16.76 -23.48
N VAL A 214 -21.87 -15.53 -23.81
CA VAL A 214 -23.29 -15.12 -23.84
C VAL A 214 -23.88 -15.36 -25.23
N LEU A 215 -23.11 -15.13 -26.28
CA LEU A 215 -23.51 -15.35 -27.67
C LEU A 215 -22.79 -16.58 -28.23
N ASN A 216 -23.27 -17.76 -27.84
CA ASN A 216 -22.91 -19.02 -28.47
C ASN A 216 -24.03 -19.50 -29.40
N GLU A 217 -23.74 -20.47 -30.27
CA GLU A 217 -24.70 -20.99 -31.26
C GLU A 217 -26.03 -21.46 -30.63
N LYS A 218 -26.04 -21.84 -29.35
CA LYS A 218 -27.27 -22.23 -28.61
C LYS A 218 -28.11 -21.05 -28.14
N THR A 219 -27.53 -19.88 -27.89
CA THR A 219 -28.24 -18.68 -27.38
C THR A 219 -28.81 -17.83 -28.52
N ILE A 220 -28.11 -17.79 -29.65
CA ILE A 220 -28.59 -17.13 -30.88
C ILE A 220 -29.89 -17.80 -31.39
N GLY A 221 -30.00 -19.12 -31.27
CA GLY A 221 -31.20 -19.87 -31.67
C GLY A 221 -32.45 -19.59 -30.80
N LEU A 222 -32.28 -19.16 -29.54
CA LEU A 222 -33.40 -18.81 -28.65
C LEU A 222 -33.87 -17.36 -28.83
N GLY A 223 -32.98 -16.44 -29.19
CA GLY A 223 -33.33 -15.03 -29.42
C GLY A 223 -34.12 -14.77 -30.70
N ILE A 224 -33.90 -15.58 -31.74
CA ILE A 224 -34.62 -15.46 -33.02
C ILE A 224 -36.02 -16.10 -32.95
N ALA A 225 -36.26 -17.05 -32.04
CA ALA A 225 -37.56 -17.69 -31.88
C ALA A 225 -38.57 -16.88 -31.04
N ALA A 226 -38.14 -15.76 -30.44
CA ALA A 226 -38.98 -14.91 -29.59
C ALA A 226 -39.16 -13.48 -30.12
N ALA A 227 -38.75 -13.21 -31.37
CA ALA A 227 -39.02 -11.97 -32.09
C ALA A 227 -40.23 -12.12 -33.02
#